data_AF-A0A850TA19-F1
#
_entry.id   AF-A0A850TA19-F1
#
_cell.length_a   1.000
_cell.length_b   1.000
_cell.length_c   1.000
_cell.angle_alpha   90.00
_cell.angle_beta   90.00
_cell.angle_gamma   90.00
#
_symmetry.space_group_name_H-M   'P 1'
#
loop_
_entity.id
_entity.type
_entity.pdbx_description
1 polymer ?
#
loop_
_entity_poly.entity_id
_entity_poly.type
_entity_poly.pdbx_seq_one_letter_code
_entity_poly.pdbx_strand_id
1 'polypeptide(L)'
;MKTTYKCVITVNSPLHIGCDEVYEPMGFVLDEEQKELIAFDPVSFINSLSPADKSTLSSLCCLGDLPSILRIYKFFQGRKAQGRRVSVAPAFINHYRSTLKIPENKIQQELNKFVIERTAFRTADNRPFIPGSSIKGALRTGYLNHVCGGKNMRERDAKALEKKLLDYQSIEQDPFGHVKVSDFQPAGEIQTRIVYAVNKKKKVSEKEARGPYQILEVIEPGAAFIGEITVGQPAPESPVREPVELKALLSGTHDFYAKEHKRENRELSAVGIAAQDFIQTDTLLIRMGRHCGAESMTVAGNRDIKIMKGPRTKPAFLDHATTLWLASSDHKDKNIKGLQPFGWSGISRLDADLETRLSERENVYAALKAQEEKEQLAEAQLQIQKAAEAQKMMEEKAAREAAEAAEREKKQKELEAMSPQDRELAEIFDENSVNENKVVDLYKRLDEMEDDFKIKSAEKIKAFYISENKWNVNKKKKKQFAKVQHLKSILGES
;
A
#
# COMPACT_ATOMS: atom_id res chain seq x y z
N MET A 1 41.53 -12.48 -20.84
CA MET A 1 41.43 -13.07 -19.48
C MET A 1 40.48 -12.23 -18.64
N LYS A 2 39.68 -12.82 -17.74
CA LYS A 2 38.77 -12.06 -16.87
C LYS A 2 38.97 -12.50 -15.42
N THR A 3 38.89 -11.53 -14.49
CA THR A 3 38.95 -11.80 -13.05
C THR A 3 37.61 -11.45 -12.43
N THR A 4 36.97 -12.41 -11.77
CA THR A 4 35.67 -12.24 -11.13
C THR A 4 35.83 -12.29 -9.61
N TYR A 5 35.28 -11.28 -8.95
CA TYR A 5 35.23 -11.15 -7.50
C TYR A 5 33.78 -11.32 -7.04
N LYS A 6 33.46 -12.51 -6.54
CA LYS A 6 32.18 -12.77 -5.87
C LYS A 6 32.21 -12.15 -4.48
N CYS A 7 31.19 -11.38 -4.15
CA CYS A 7 31.21 -10.57 -2.94
C CYS A 7 29.82 -10.33 -2.36
N VAL A 8 29.83 -9.90 -1.10
CA VAL A 8 28.64 -9.53 -0.34
C VAL A 8 28.76 -8.06 0.03
N ILE A 9 27.69 -7.30 -0.20
CA ILE A 9 27.51 -5.96 0.34
C ILE A 9 26.71 -6.07 1.64
N THR A 10 27.28 -5.56 2.73
CA THR A 10 26.58 -5.37 4.00
C THR A 10 26.33 -3.87 4.21
N VAL A 11 25.06 -3.52 4.43
CA VAL A 11 24.66 -2.13 4.70
C VAL A 11 25.06 -1.76 6.12
N ASN A 12 25.86 -0.69 6.29
CA ASN A 12 26.37 -0.26 7.59
C ASN A 12 25.61 0.97 8.13
N SER A 13 25.00 1.76 7.25
CA SER A 13 24.16 2.90 7.61
C SER A 13 22.94 2.98 6.68
N PRO A 14 21.86 3.70 7.04
CA PRO A 14 20.65 3.79 6.23
C PRO A 14 20.96 4.06 4.75
N LEU A 15 20.47 3.18 3.87
CA LEU A 15 20.77 3.23 2.44
C LEU A 15 19.49 3.42 1.65
N HIS A 16 19.43 4.49 0.86
CA HIS A 16 18.38 4.72 -0.12
C HIS A 16 18.98 4.78 -1.52
N ILE A 17 18.46 3.95 -2.42
CA ILE A 17 18.80 3.99 -3.84
C ILE A 17 17.55 4.39 -4.59
N GLY A 18 17.55 5.58 -5.18
CA GLY A 18 16.38 6.11 -5.88
C GLY A 18 16.03 5.27 -7.10
N CYS A 19 14.74 5.03 -7.29
CA CYS A 19 14.18 4.36 -8.47
C CYS A 19 13.06 5.18 -9.14
N ASP A 20 12.96 6.47 -8.82
CA ASP A 20 11.92 7.41 -9.28
C ASP A 20 10.47 6.97 -9.00
N GLU A 21 10.29 5.96 -8.15
CA GLU A 21 8.98 5.55 -7.65
C GLU A 21 8.70 6.11 -6.25
N VAL A 22 7.42 6.33 -5.98
CA VAL A 22 6.92 6.84 -4.70
C VAL A 22 5.80 5.94 -4.19
N TYR A 23 5.55 5.96 -2.88
CA TYR A 23 4.33 5.38 -2.35
C TYR A 23 3.15 6.28 -2.68
N GLU A 24 2.32 5.82 -3.62
CA GLU A 24 1.13 6.55 -4.05
C GLU A 24 0.00 6.46 -3.02
N PRO A 25 -0.89 7.47 -2.92
CA PRO A 25 -2.01 7.48 -1.98
C PRO A 25 -2.93 6.25 -2.02
N MET A 26 -3.01 5.58 -3.17
CA MET A 26 -3.85 4.39 -3.39
C MET A 26 -3.09 3.07 -3.25
N GLY A 27 -1.78 3.12 -2.96
CA GLY A 27 -0.90 1.95 -2.90
C GLY A 27 -0.45 1.57 -1.49
N PHE A 28 -0.90 2.28 -0.46
CA PHE A 28 -0.58 1.93 0.93
C PHE A 28 -1.65 2.32 1.94
N VAL A 29 -1.68 1.59 3.05
CA VAL A 29 -2.38 1.98 4.29
C VAL A 29 -1.35 2.12 5.42
N LEU A 30 -1.73 2.84 6.47
CA LEU A 30 -0.90 3.00 7.66
C LEU A 30 -1.51 2.21 8.82
N ASP A 31 -0.77 1.22 9.31
CA ASP A 31 -1.06 0.53 10.56
C ASP A 31 -0.43 1.32 11.72
N GLU A 32 -1.25 2.12 12.39
CA GLU A 32 -0.78 3.01 13.47
C GLU A 32 -0.43 2.25 14.76
N GLU A 33 -0.97 1.04 14.95
CA GLU A 33 -0.71 0.21 16.14
C GLU A 33 0.67 -0.46 16.02
N GLN A 34 0.92 -1.10 14.87
CA GLN A 34 2.20 -1.76 14.59
C GLN A 34 3.28 -0.78 14.15
N LYS A 35 2.91 0.47 13.82
CA LYS A 35 3.81 1.51 13.28
C LYS A 35 4.45 1.08 11.97
N GLU A 36 3.60 0.65 11.05
CA GLU A 36 4.02 0.16 9.74
C GLU A 36 3.20 0.79 8.62
N LEU A 37 3.88 1.12 7.52
CA LEU A 37 3.25 1.36 6.24
C LEU A 37 3.10 0.00 5.54
N ILE A 38 1.88 -0.33 5.13
CA ILE A 38 1.57 -1.56 4.40
C ILE A 38 1.31 -1.19 2.95
N ALA A 39 2.28 -1.48 2.09
CA ALA A 39 2.17 -1.28 0.65
C ALA A 39 1.53 -2.49 -0.01
N PHE A 40 0.43 -2.28 -0.73
CA PHE A 40 -0.40 -3.35 -1.30
C PHE A 40 -0.60 -3.16 -2.79
N ASP A 41 -0.99 -4.23 -3.48
CA ASP A 41 -1.41 -4.15 -4.88
C ASP A 41 -2.80 -3.48 -4.99
N PRO A 42 -2.92 -2.31 -5.64
CA PRO A 42 -4.18 -1.57 -5.69
C PRO A 42 -5.32 -2.37 -6.31
N VAL A 43 -5.04 -3.21 -7.32
CA VAL A 43 -6.06 -4.01 -8.01
C VAL A 43 -6.65 -5.05 -7.06
N SER A 44 -5.79 -5.80 -6.37
CA SER A 44 -6.18 -6.79 -5.38
C SER A 44 -7.00 -6.16 -4.24
N PHE A 45 -6.57 -5.00 -3.76
CA PHE A 45 -7.31 -4.27 -2.72
C PHE A 45 -8.68 -3.82 -3.22
N ILE A 46 -8.76 -3.18 -4.40
CA ILE A 46 -10.03 -2.73 -4.98
C ILE A 46 -10.99 -3.90 -5.18
N ASN A 47 -10.49 -5.06 -5.60
CA ASN A 47 -11.32 -6.26 -5.76
C ASN A 47 -11.98 -6.71 -4.45
N SER A 48 -11.27 -6.57 -3.33
CA SER A 48 -11.76 -6.89 -1.99
C SER A 48 -12.84 -5.93 -1.45
N LEU A 49 -13.01 -4.74 -2.05
CA LEU A 49 -13.98 -3.75 -1.60
C LEU A 49 -15.43 -4.16 -1.94
N SER A 50 -16.35 -3.73 -1.06
CA SER A 50 -17.80 -3.86 -1.30
C SER A 50 -18.24 -3.03 -2.52
N PRO A 51 -19.38 -3.35 -3.17
CA PRO A 51 -19.90 -2.54 -4.28
C PRO A 51 -20.10 -1.06 -3.92
N ALA A 52 -20.54 -0.76 -2.69
CA ALA A 52 -20.72 0.60 -2.19
C ALA A 52 -19.38 1.35 -2.01
N ASP A 53 -18.38 0.67 -1.45
CA ASP A 53 -17.02 1.23 -1.32
C ASP A 53 -16.39 1.46 -2.70
N LYS A 54 -16.57 0.54 -3.65
CA LYS A 54 -16.11 0.68 -5.04
C LYS A 54 -16.73 1.91 -5.71
N SER A 55 -18.03 2.12 -5.55
CA SER A 55 -18.73 3.30 -6.09
C SER A 55 -18.24 4.61 -5.45
N THR A 56 -18.01 4.58 -4.13
CA THR A 56 -17.47 5.73 -3.38
C THR A 56 -16.06 6.08 -3.85
N LEU A 57 -15.16 5.10 -3.91
CA LEU A 57 -13.79 5.29 -4.39
C LEU A 57 -13.76 5.80 -5.84
N SER A 58 -14.57 5.20 -6.72
CA SER A 58 -14.70 5.64 -8.12
C SER A 58 -15.11 7.11 -8.22
N SER A 59 -16.12 7.50 -7.43
CA SER A 59 -16.61 8.88 -7.38
C SER A 59 -15.54 9.86 -6.87
N LEU A 60 -14.72 9.46 -5.89
CA LEU A 60 -13.58 10.25 -5.40
C LEU A 60 -12.50 10.42 -6.48
N CYS A 61 -12.15 9.34 -7.19
CA CYS A 61 -11.16 9.37 -8.26
C CYS A 61 -11.62 10.25 -9.44
N CYS A 62 -12.91 10.25 -9.77
CA CYS A 62 -13.46 11.06 -10.87
C CYS A 62 -13.39 12.58 -10.63
N LEU A 63 -13.19 13.04 -9.40
CA LEU A 63 -13.08 14.47 -9.10
C LEU A 63 -11.83 15.11 -9.73
N GLY A 64 -10.70 14.39 -9.74
CA GLY A 64 -9.47 14.83 -10.39
C GLY A 64 -8.83 16.12 -9.86
N ASP A 65 -9.19 16.57 -8.65
CA ASP A 65 -8.67 17.80 -8.03
C ASP A 65 -7.69 17.53 -6.87
N LEU A 66 -6.93 18.53 -6.43
CA LEU A 66 -5.98 18.36 -5.31
C LEU A 66 -6.65 17.93 -3.99
N PRO A 67 -7.81 18.49 -3.58
CA PRO A 67 -8.54 18.01 -2.41
C PRO A 67 -8.92 16.53 -2.49
N SER A 68 -9.19 15.97 -3.67
CA SER A 68 -9.53 14.56 -3.84
C SER A 68 -8.41 13.63 -3.35
N ILE A 69 -7.13 14.02 -3.48
CA ILE A 69 -5.99 13.25 -2.95
C ILE A 69 -6.12 13.06 -1.43
N LEU A 70 -6.49 14.12 -0.69
CA LEU A 70 -6.73 14.02 0.76
C LEU A 70 -7.98 13.20 1.09
N ARG A 71 -9.02 13.27 0.25
CA ARG A 71 -10.23 12.44 0.40
C ARG A 71 -9.92 10.97 0.17
N ILE A 72 -9.07 10.66 -0.80
CA ILE A 72 -8.56 9.30 -1.06
C ILE A 72 -7.78 8.81 0.16
N TYR A 73 -6.82 9.58 0.69
CA TYR A 73 -6.12 9.17 1.91
C TYR A 73 -7.07 8.89 3.09
N LYS A 74 -8.10 9.74 3.27
CA LYS A 74 -9.13 9.52 4.30
C LYS A 74 -9.96 8.26 4.05
N PHE A 75 -10.23 7.92 2.80
CA PHE A 75 -10.94 6.69 2.44
C PHE A 75 -10.14 5.43 2.85
N PHE A 76 -8.81 5.46 2.70
CA PHE A 76 -7.92 4.35 3.09
C PHE A 76 -7.57 4.34 4.58
N GLN A 77 -7.80 5.44 5.30
CA GLN A 77 -7.46 5.55 6.72
C GLN A 77 -8.18 4.49 7.57
N GLY A 78 -7.41 3.74 8.37
CA GLY A 78 -7.93 2.72 9.28
C GLY A 78 -8.40 1.42 8.61
N ARG A 79 -8.31 1.31 7.28
CA ARG A 79 -8.58 0.06 6.57
C ARG A 79 -7.40 -0.90 6.72
N LYS A 80 -7.70 -2.18 6.82
CA LYS A 80 -6.69 -3.25 6.82
C LYS A 80 -6.36 -3.62 5.38
N ALA A 81 -5.08 -3.77 5.09
CA ALA A 81 -4.59 -4.29 3.82
C ALA A 81 -3.53 -5.36 4.09
N GLN A 82 -3.37 -6.27 3.13
CA GLN A 82 -2.26 -7.20 3.09
C GLN A 82 -1.24 -6.70 2.07
N GLY A 83 0.04 -6.85 2.37
CA GLY A 83 1.10 -6.36 1.51
C GLY A 83 2.44 -6.27 2.20
N ARG A 84 3.40 -5.62 1.54
CA ARG A 84 4.75 -5.42 2.06
C ARG A 84 4.72 -4.41 3.20
N ARG A 85 5.24 -4.81 4.35
CA ARG A 85 5.36 -3.97 5.55
C ARG A 85 6.67 -3.19 5.53
N VAL A 86 6.59 -1.91 5.89
CA VAL A 86 7.74 -1.01 6.02
C VAL A 86 7.61 -0.29 7.36
N SER A 87 8.65 -0.37 8.19
CA SER A 87 8.65 0.27 9.50
C SER A 87 8.52 1.79 9.39
N VAL A 88 7.77 2.42 10.29
CA VAL A 88 7.70 3.90 10.39
C VAL A 88 7.94 4.39 11.81
N ALA A 89 8.46 5.61 11.93
CA ALA A 89 8.60 6.27 13.22
C ALA A 89 7.26 6.85 13.71
N PRO A 90 7.03 7.00 15.04
CA PRO A 90 5.84 7.68 15.56
C PRO A 90 5.63 9.10 15.02
N ALA A 91 6.73 9.82 14.75
CA ALA A 91 6.67 11.16 14.15
C ALA A 91 6.09 11.13 12.73
N PHE A 92 6.33 10.06 11.96
CA PHE A 92 5.74 9.88 10.64
C PHE A 92 4.22 9.71 10.71
N ILE A 93 3.72 8.93 11.66
CA ILE A 93 2.26 8.77 11.90
C ILE A 93 1.63 10.12 12.24
N ASN A 94 2.26 10.90 13.12
CA ASN A 94 1.77 12.24 13.47
C ASN A 94 1.80 13.20 12.28
N HIS A 95 2.82 13.10 11.42
CA HIS A 95 2.91 13.86 10.19
C HIS A 95 1.79 13.46 9.22
N TYR A 96 1.58 12.16 8.98
CA TYR A 96 0.47 11.65 8.15
C TYR A 96 -0.90 12.18 8.64
N ARG A 97 -1.20 12.04 9.94
CA ARG A 97 -2.44 12.59 10.54
C ARG A 97 -2.58 14.11 10.35
N SER A 98 -1.47 14.84 10.37
CA SER A 98 -1.45 16.29 10.12
C SER A 98 -1.71 16.60 8.65
N THR A 99 -1.16 15.79 7.74
CA THR A 99 -1.40 15.89 6.29
C THR A 99 -2.90 15.74 5.96
N LEU A 100 -3.61 14.84 6.63
CA LEU A 100 -5.07 14.66 6.42
C LEU A 100 -5.92 15.88 6.82
N LYS A 101 -5.36 16.81 7.61
CA LYS A 101 -6.03 18.00 8.16
C LYS A 101 -5.59 19.30 7.48
N ILE A 102 -4.85 19.23 6.37
CA ILE A 102 -4.35 20.41 5.66
C ILE A 102 -5.53 21.24 5.11
N PRO A 103 -5.54 22.58 5.32
CA PRO A 103 -6.53 23.46 4.70
C PRO A 103 -6.30 23.63 3.20
N GLU A 104 -7.37 23.84 2.43
CA GLU A 104 -7.34 23.87 0.96
C GLU A 104 -6.29 24.81 0.35
N ASN A 105 -6.09 25.98 0.97
CA ASN A 105 -5.13 26.98 0.50
C ASN A 105 -3.65 26.56 0.60
N LYS A 106 -3.32 25.46 1.29
CA LYS A 106 -1.95 24.96 1.45
C LYS A 106 -1.73 23.55 0.92
N ILE A 107 -2.76 22.91 0.34
CA ILE A 107 -2.72 21.50 -0.09
C ILE A 107 -1.53 21.22 -1.00
N GLN A 108 -1.35 22.01 -2.07
CA GLN A 108 -0.26 21.77 -3.03
C GLN A 108 1.12 21.78 -2.37
N GLN A 109 1.38 22.77 -1.52
CA GLN A 109 2.69 22.94 -0.89
C GLN A 109 3.00 21.80 0.08
N GLU A 110 2.01 21.37 0.85
CA GLU A 110 2.19 20.34 1.87
C GLU A 110 2.20 18.93 1.26
N LEU A 111 1.39 18.66 0.22
CA LEU A 111 1.46 17.39 -0.53
C LEU A 111 2.82 17.23 -1.22
N ASN A 112 3.38 18.29 -1.80
CA ASN A 112 4.72 18.25 -2.38
C ASN A 112 5.83 17.96 -1.34
N LYS A 113 5.59 18.22 -0.05
CA LYS A 113 6.50 17.84 1.05
C LYS A 113 6.23 16.45 1.59
N PHE A 114 5.04 15.89 1.31
CA PHE A 114 4.60 14.58 1.75
C PHE A 114 4.69 13.55 0.61
N VAL A 115 5.84 13.52 -0.06
CA VAL A 115 6.17 12.49 -1.05
C VAL A 115 7.14 11.50 -0.41
N ILE A 116 6.74 10.23 -0.39
CA ILE A 116 7.52 9.14 0.21
C ILE A 116 8.21 8.39 -0.92
N GLU A 117 9.50 8.60 -1.09
CA GLU A 117 10.26 7.98 -2.18
C GLU A 117 10.65 6.54 -1.81
N ARG A 118 10.40 5.61 -2.74
CA ARG A 118 10.73 4.19 -2.60
C ARG A 118 12.21 3.95 -2.89
N THR A 119 12.80 2.96 -2.22
CA THR A 119 14.13 2.47 -2.61
C THR A 119 14.00 1.44 -3.74
N ALA A 120 15.03 1.29 -4.57
CA ALA A 120 15.08 0.30 -5.64
C ALA A 120 14.72 -1.10 -5.14
N PHE A 121 13.75 -1.73 -5.82
CA PHE A 121 13.13 -2.98 -5.41
C PHE A 121 12.93 -3.94 -6.59
N ARG A 122 12.87 -5.24 -6.30
CA ARG A 122 12.62 -6.29 -7.27
C ARG A 122 11.13 -6.41 -7.54
N THR A 123 10.74 -6.54 -8.80
CA THR A 123 9.32 -6.75 -9.16
C THR A 123 8.80 -8.11 -8.73
N ALA A 124 9.66 -9.12 -8.57
CA ALA A 124 9.27 -10.48 -8.24
C ALA A 124 8.70 -10.62 -6.80
N ASP A 125 9.31 -9.97 -5.83
CA ASP A 125 8.97 -10.13 -4.40
C ASP A 125 8.95 -8.80 -3.63
N ASN A 126 9.07 -7.67 -4.33
CA ASN A 126 9.18 -6.33 -3.77
C ASN A 126 10.34 -6.12 -2.80
N ARG A 127 11.29 -7.06 -2.64
CA ARG A 127 12.46 -6.82 -1.77
C ARG A 127 13.38 -5.78 -2.39
N PRO A 128 14.05 -4.94 -1.58
CA PRO A 128 15.09 -4.07 -2.08
C PRO A 128 16.19 -4.85 -2.79
N PHE A 129 16.83 -4.23 -3.78
CA PHE A 129 18.07 -4.72 -4.36
C PHE A 129 19.01 -3.54 -4.58
N ILE A 130 20.29 -3.83 -4.79
CA ILE A 130 21.28 -2.79 -5.12
C ILE A 130 21.65 -2.91 -6.60
N PRO A 131 21.26 -1.95 -7.45
CA PRO A 131 21.64 -1.93 -8.85
C PRO A 131 23.16 -1.88 -9.03
N GLY A 132 23.67 -2.67 -9.97
CA GLY A 132 25.10 -2.72 -10.29
C GLY A 132 25.64 -1.36 -10.77
N SER A 133 24.78 -0.52 -11.35
CA SER A 133 25.11 0.85 -11.74
C SER A 133 25.46 1.76 -10.55
N SER A 134 24.76 1.63 -9.41
CA SER A 134 25.06 2.41 -8.20
C SER A 134 26.42 2.05 -7.63
N ILE A 135 26.74 0.75 -7.60
CA ILE A 135 28.03 0.24 -7.11
C ILE A 135 29.15 0.61 -8.10
N LYS A 136 28.91 0.43 -9.41
CA LYS A 136 29.88 0.80 -10.46
C LYS A 136 30.19 2.30 -10.43
N GLY A 137 29.20 3.14 -10.15
CA GLY A 137 29.40 4.58 -9.96
C GLY A 137 30.34 4.89 -8.80
N ALA A 138 30.08 4.29 -7.63
CA ALA A 138 30.93 4.47 -6.45
C ALA A 138 32.36 3.92 -6.64
N LEU A 139 32.50 2.75 -7.29
CA LEU A 139 33.80 2.19 -7.69
C LEU A 139 34.53 3.13 -8.67
N ARG A 140 33.82 3.72 -9.63
CA ARG A 140 34.41 4.69 -10.58
C ARG A 140 34.91 5.92 -9.86
N THR A 141 34.13 6.50 -8.94
CA THR A 141 34.56 7.65 -8.13
C THR A 141 35.78 7.31 -7.28
N GLY A 142 35.79 6.15 -6.62
CA GLY A 142 36.92 5.67 -5.84
C GLY A 142 38.19 5.52 -6.67
N TYR A 143 38.07 4.89 -7.85
CA TYR A 143 39.19 4.72 -8.78
C TYR A 143 39.71 6.04 -9.35
N LEU A 144 38.83 6.95 -9.77
CA LEU A 144 39.23 8.28 -10.25
C LEU A 144 40.03 9.04 -9.18
N ASN A 145 39.62 8.95 -7.91
CA ASN A 145 40.35 9.55 -6.80
C ASN A 145 41.70 8.88 -6.56
N HIS A 146 41.78 7.56 -6.71
CA HIS A 146 43.04 6.80 -6.64
C HIS A 146 44.02 7.25 -7.73
N VAL A 147 43.59 7.29 -9.00
CA VAL A 147 44.41 7.71 -10.14
C VAL A 147 44.82 9.18 -10.02
N CYS A 148 43.90 10.05 -9.62
CA CYS A 148 44.17 11.47 -9.43
C CYS A 148 45.23 11.71 -8.34
N GLY A 149 45.21 10.92 -7.25
CA GLY A 149 46.14 11.07 -6.13
C GLY A 149 46.06 12.43 -5.44
N GLY A 150 44.93 13.14 -5.55
CA GLY A 150 44.73 14.49 -5.00
C GLY A 150 45.37 15.63 -5.80
N LYS A 151 45.89 15.36 -7.00
CA LYS A 151 46.49 16.38 -7.87
C LYS A 151 45.40 17.29 -8.46
N ASN A 152 45.65 18.59 -8.47
CA ASN A 152 44.79 19.54 -9.20
C ASN A 152 45.12 19.47 -10.71
N MET A 153 44.19 18.95 -11.50
CA MET A 153 44.30 18.74 -12.94
C MET A 153 43.96 19.99 -13.76
N ARG A 154 43.58 21.09 -13.08
CA ARG A 154 43.14 22.38 -13.65
C ARG A 154 42.02 22.25 -14.67
N GLU A 155 41.14 21.27 -14.46
CA GLU A 155 39.99 21.01 -15.32
C GLU A 155 38.71 21.24 -14.52
N ARG A 156 37.83 22.11 -15.02
CA ARG A 156 36.58 22.46 -14.34
C ARG A 156 35.41 21.63 -14.84
N ASP A 157 35.46 21.17 -16.08
CA ASP A 157 34.43 20.30 -16.62
C ASP A 157 34.62 18.86 -16.12
N ALA A 158 33.58 18.29 -15.51
CA ALA A 158 33.65 16.97 -14.91
C ALA A 158 33.90 15.86 -15.95
N LYS A 159 33.36 15.99 -17.17
CA LYS A 159 33.56 15.00 -18.24
C LYS A 159 34.98 15.11 -18.79
N ALA A 160 35.49 16.31 -18.98
CA ALA A 160 36.87 16.53 -19.41
C ALA A 160 37.87 16.01 -18.36
N LEU A 161 37.60 16.23 -17.07
CA LEU A 161 38.41 15.70 -15.97
C LEU A 161 38.45 14.17 -15.99
N GLU A 162 37.30 13.53 -16.13
CA GLU A 162 37.18 12.07 -16.19
C GLU A 162 37.94 11.50 -17.39
N LYS A 163 37.75 12.07 -18.59
CA LYS A 163 38.49 11.70 -19.81
C LYS A 163 40.00 11.82 -19.64
N LYS A 164 40.45 12.90 -18.98
CA LYS A 164 41.86 13.16 -18.72
C LYS A 164 42.45 12.17 -17.70
N LEU A 165 41.70 11.79 -16.67
CA LEU A 165 42.16 10.86 -15.64
C LEU A 165 42.20 9.42 -16.13
N LEU A 166 41.30 9.03 -17.03
CA LEU A 166 41.21 7.66 -17.55
C LEU A 166 41.79 7.51 -18.96
N ASP A 167 42.50 8.55 -19.45
CA ASP A 167 43.10 8.66 -20.80
C ASP A 167 42.23 8.13 -21.95
N TYR A 168 40.99 8.63 -22.06
CA TYR A 168 40.07 8.26 -23.14
C TYR A 168 39.39 9.47 -23.79
N GLN A 169 39.01 9.34 -25.07
CA GLN A 169 38.31 10.37 -25.85
C GLN A 169 36.89 9.96 -26.23
N SER A 170 36.68 8.68 -26.54
CA SER A 170 35.39 8.09 -26.92
C SER A 170 34.98 6.95 -25.97
N ILE A 171 33.71 6.55 -26.01
CA ILE A 171 33.17 5.56 -25.05
C ILE A 171 33.85 4.21 -25.19
N GLU A 172 34.27 3.84 -26.39
CA GLU A 172 34.95 2.57 -26.69
C GLU A 172 36.34 2.49 -26.05
N GLN A 173 36.94 3.65 -25.76
CA GLN A 173 38.24 3.79 -25.10
C GLN A 173 38.14 3.79 -23.57
N ASP A 174 36.93 3.90 -23.00
CA ASP A 174 36.76 3.97 -21.54
C ASP A 174 37.12 2.62 -20.90
N PRO A 175 38.12 2.57 -20.00
CA PRO A 175 38.55 1.33 -19.38
C PRO A 175 37.46 0.69 -18.49
N PHE A 176 36.46 1.46 -18.03
CA PHE A 176 35.30 0.91 -17.31
C PHE A 176 34.31 0.17 -18.22
N GLY A 177 34.49 0.18 -19.54
CA GLY A 177 33.81 -0.73 -20.46
C GLY A 177 34.04 -2.20 -20.09
N HIS A 178 35.21 -2.52 -19.54
CA HIS A 178 35.60 -3.86 -19.11
C HIS A 178 35.31 -4.17 -17.63
N VAL A 179 34.83 -3.19 -16.85
CA VAL A 179 34.37 -3.39 -15.48
C VAL A 179 32.86 -3.70 -15.51
N LYS A 180 32.51 -4.95 -15.22
CA LYS A 180 31.11 -5.41 -15.13
C LYS A 180 30.75 -5.62 -13.67
N VAL A 181 29.61 -5.08 -13.26
CA VAL A 181 29.08 -5.21 -11.91
C VAL A 181 27.67 -5.74 -12.04
N SER A 182 27.38 -6.89 -11.42
CA SER A 182 26.02 -7.43 -11.41
C SER A 182 25.10 -6.56 -10.56
N ASP A 183 23.79 -6.74 -10.71
CA ASP A 183 22.86 -6.33 -9.66
C ASP A 183 23.07 -7.23 -8.44
N PHE A 184 22.97 -6.64 -7.26
CA PHE A 184 23.19 -7.32 -5.99
C PHE A 184 21.85 -7.71 -5.38
N GLN A 185 21.66 -9.02 -5.22
CA GLN A 185 20.40 -9.61 -4.81
C GLN A 185 20.33 -9.75 -3.28
N PRO A 186 19.17 -9.52 -2.66
CA PRO A 186 19.01 -9.66 -1.21
C PRO A 186 19.25 -11.10 -0.76
N ALA A 187 19.81 -11.28 0.43
CA ALA A 187 19.94 -12.58 1.09
C ALA A 187 19.10 -12.63 2.37
N GLY A 188 17.97 -13.33 2.30
CA GLY A 188 16.96 -13.40 3.35
C GLY A 188 16.04 -12.18 3.39
N GLU A 189 15.43 -11.97 4.56
CA GLU A 189 14.57 -10.80 4.78
C GLU A 189 15.40 -9.51 4.88
N ILE A 190 14.92 -8.46 4.22
CA ILE A 190 15.53 -7.13 4.21
C ILE A 190 14.56 -6.15 4.87
N GLN A 191 14.96 -5.66 6.05
CA GLN A 191 14.18 -4.68 6.80
C GLN A 191 14.33 -3.30 6.15
N THR A 192 13.20 -2.63 5.91
CA THR A 192 13.16 -1.24 5.46
C THR A 192 12.36 -0.35 6.38
N ARG A 193 12.71 0.94 6.38
CA ARG A 193 12.08 1.95 7.22
C ARG A 193 11.84 3.23 6.44
N ILE A 194 10.76 3.94 6.76
CA ILE A 194 10.57 5.33 6.31
C ILE A 194 11.29 6.28 7.27
N VAL A 195 12.20 7.08 6.72
CA VAL A 195 12.98 8.09 7.44
C VAL A 195 12.87 9.46 6.77
N TYR A 196 13.22 10.50 7.51
CA TYR A 196 13.40 11.85 6.99
C TYR A 196 14.88 12.09 6.68
N ALA A 197 15.21 12.46 5.45
CA ALA A 197 16.50 13.04 5.13
C ALA A 197 16.50 14.52 5.52
N VAL A 198 17.21 14.86 6.59
CA VAL A 198 17.34 16.22 7.11
C VAL A 198 18.72 16.79 6.84
N ASN A 199 18.78 18.09 6.57
CA ASN A 199 20.02 18.79 6.30
C ASN A 199 20.54 19.45 7.59
N LYS A 200 21.80 19.22 7.94
CA LYS A 200 22.49 19.84 9.10
C LYS A 200 23.78 20.51 8.66
N LYS A 201 24.11 21.67 9.25
CA LYS A 201 25.38 22.36 8.97
C LYS A 201 26.54 21.60 9.59
N LYS A 202 27.70 21.62 8.93
CA LYS A 202 28.96 21.03 9.44
C LYS A 202 29.61 21.82 10.57
N LYS A 203 29.11 23.02 10.87
CA LYS A 203 29.58 23.88 11.96
C LYS A 203 28.40 24.24 12.84
N VAL A 204 28.63 24.28 14.16
CA VAL A 204 27.65 24.77 15.13
C VAL A 204 27.26 26.19 14.75
N SER A 205 25.97 26.43 14.57
CA SER A 205 25.41 27.71 14.17
C SER A 205 24.01 27.83 14.77
N GLU A 206 23.67 29.02 15.28
CA GLU A 206 22.33 29.31 15.81
C GLU A 206 21.23 29.19 14.73
N LYS A 207 21.61 29.32 13.46
CA LYS A 207 20.70 29.19 12.32
C LYS A 207 20.76 27.75 11.81
N GLU A 208 19.62 27.07 11.74
CA GLU A 208 19.52 25.76 11.10
C GLU A 208 19.92 25.81 9.62
N ALA A 209 20.29 24.66 9.05
CA ALA A 209 20.48 24.57 7.61
C ALA A 209 19.15 24.83 6.90
N ARG A 210 19.21 25.51 5.76
CA ARG A 210 18.03 25.75 4.92
C ARG A 210 17.90 24.61 3.92
N GLY A 211 16.76 23.94 3.91
CA GLY A 211 16.39 22.93 2.92
C GLY A 211 15.18 22.13 3.41
N PRO A 212 14.19 21.82 2.55
CA PRO A 212 13.11 20.93 2.94
C PRO A 212 13.68 19.54 3.27
N TYR A 213 13.08 18.88 4.25
CA TYR A 213 13.33 17.45 4.45
C TYR A 213 12.76 16.68 3.25
N GLN A 214 13.24 15.45 3.06
CA GLN A 214 12.69 14.48 2.11
C GLN A 214 12.29 13.23 2.88
N ILE A 215 11.25 12.54 2.42
CA ILE A 215 10.78 11.30 3.06
C ILE A 215 11.23 10.14 2.18
N LEU A 216 12.05 9.26 2.73
CA LEU A 216 12.68 8.18 1.98
C LEU A 216 12.42 6.85 2.67
N GLU A 217 12.13 5.82 1.88
CA GLU A 217 12.35 4.44 2.29
C GLU A 217 13.85 4.13 2.27
N VAL A 218 14.38 3.60 3.36
CA VAL A 218 15.77 3.16 3.47
C VAL A 218 15.85 1.68 3.80
N ILE A 219 16.89 1.04 3.28
CA ILE A 219 17.39 -0.26 3.74
C ILE A 219 18.10 -0.04 5.07
N GLU A 220 17.70 -0.80 6.09
CA GLU A 220 18.30 -0.71 7.43
C GLU A 220 19.69 -1.38 7.49
N PRO A 221 20.57 -0.92 8.39
CA PRO A 221 21.87 -1.57 8.63
C PRO A 221 21.76 -3.07 8.95
N GLY A 222 22.74 -3.86 8.51
CA GLY A 222 22.79 -5.32 8.66
C GLY A 222 22.17 -6.11 7.51
N ALA A 223 21.51 -5.43 6.56
CA ALA A 223 21.06 -6.05 5.31
C ALA A 223 22.24 -6.52 4.45
N ALA A 224 22.13 -7.71 3.87
CA ALA A 224 23.18 -8.34 3.07
C ALA A 224 22.70 -8.60 1.64
N PHE A 225 23.55 -8.31 0.66
CA PHE A 225 23.28 -8.50 -0.76
C PHE A 225 24.43 -9.19 -1.46
N ILE A 226 24.14 -10.17 -2.31
CA ILE A 226 25.14 -10.99 -3.01
C ILE A 226 25.24 -10.55 -4.47
N GLY A 227 26.46 -10.44 -4.97
CA GLY A 227 26.72 -10.11 -6.36
C GLY A 227 28.18 -10.34 -6.76
N GLU A 228 28.53 -9.90 -7.96
CA GLU A 228 29.86 -10.06 -8.52
C GLU A 228 30.37 -8.82 -9.24
N ILE A 229 31.68 -8.61 -9.11
CA ILE A 229 32.44 -7.60 -9.85
C ILE A 229 33.43 -8.34 -10.74
N THR A 230 33.30 -8.18 -12.05
CA THR A 230 34.18 -8.80 -13.04
C THR A 230 34.96 -7.73 -13.78
N VAL A 231 36.29 -7.88 -13.82
CA VAL A 231 37.18 -7.01 -14.58
C VAL A 231 37.81 -7.84 -15.70
N GLY A 232 37.49 -7.48 -16.94
CA GLY A 232 38.05 -8.09 -18.14
C GLY A 232 39.35 -7.42 -18.56
N GLN A 233 40.28 -8.20 -19.12
CA GLN A 233 41.41 -7.66 -19.85
C GLN A 233 40.97 -7.31 -21.28
N PRO A 234 41.28 -6.10 -21.79
CA PRO A 234 41.04 -5.75 -23.17
C PRO A 234 41.77 -6.71 -24.11
N ALA A 235 41.18 -6.94 -25.29
CA ALA A 235 41.88 -7.64 -26.36
C ALA A 235 43.01 -6.76 -26.93
N PRO A 236 44.03 -7.33 -27.59
CA PRO A 236 45.16 -6.57 -28.15
C PRO A 236 44.75 -5.42 -29.09
N GLU A 237 43.66 -5.60 -29.82
CA GLU A 237 43.07 -4.62 -30.75
C GLU A 237 42.17 -3.57 -30.06
N SER A 238 41.98 -3.66 -28.75
CA SER A 238 41.14 -2.72 -28.00
C SER A 238 41.76 -1.32 -28.00
N PRO A 239 40.94 -0.26 -28.14
CA PRO A 239 41.43 1.11 -28.10
C PRO A 239 41.70 1.61 -26.66
N VAL A 240 41.47 0.77 -25.63
CA VAL A 240 41.72 1.08 -24.21
C VAL A 240 43.22 1.05 -23.92
N ARG A 241 43.79 2.19 -23.51
CA ARG A 241 45.22 2.34 -23.24
C ARG A 241 45.63 1.86 -21.85
N GLU A 242 44.87 2.26 -20.83
CA GLU A 242 45.15 1.95 -19.43
C GLU A 242 44.00 1.11 -18.84
N PRO A 243 44.08 -0.23 -18.92
CA PRO A 243 43.03 -1.10 -18.39
C PRO A 243 42.92 -0.99 -16.86
N VAL A 244 41.69 -1.07 -16.35
CA VAL A 244 41.46 -1.16 -14.90
C VAL A 244 41.92 -2.53 -14.40
N GLU A 245 42.71 -2.54 -13.34
CA GLU A 245 43.02 -3.77 -12.61
C GLU A 245 42.10 -3.94 -11.40
N LEU A 246 41.59 -5.16 -11.17
CA LEU A 246 40.67 -5.44 -10.07
C LEU A 246 41.27 -5.05 -8.71
N LYS A 247 42.54 -5.38 -8.46
CA LYS A 247 43.19 -5.07 -7.19
C LYS A 247 43.26 -3.55 -6.96
N ALA A 248 43.71 -2.79 -7.95
CA ALA A 248 43.81 -1.34 -7.88
C ALA A 248 42.43 -0.66 -7.74
N LEU A 249 41.42 -1.18 -8.45
CA LEU A 249 40.03 -0.74 -8.32
C LEU A 249 39.52 -0.87 -6.89
N LEU A 250 39.67 -2.05 -6.29
CA LEU A 250 39.19 -2.31 -4.94
C LEU A 250 40.01 -1.53 -3.90
N SER A 251 41.34 -1.64 -3.89
CA SER A 251 42.17 -0.97 -2.87
C SER A 251 42.06 0.56 -2.97
N GLY A 252 42.08 1.11 -4.19
CA GLY A 252 41.92 2.54 -4.42
C GLY A 252 40.56 3.07 -3.97
N THR A 253 39.51 2.29 -4.17
CA THR A 253 38.17 2.60 -3.68
C THR A 253 38.10 2.59 -2.15
N HIS A 254 38.61 1.53 -1.51
CA HIS A 254 38.67 1.44 -0.04
C HIS A 254 39.43 2.64 0.55
N ASP A 255 40.62 2.93 0.04
CA ASP A 255 41.48 4.00 0.56
C ASP A 255 40.82 5.38 0.47
N PHE A 256 40.13 5.65 -0.64
CA PHE A 256 39.36 6.87 -0.83
C PHE A 256 38.24 6.96 0.21
N TYR A 257 37.34 5.97 0.25
CA TYR A 257 36.18 6.01 1.13
C TYR A 257 36.56 5.93 2.61
N ALA A 258 37.64 5.24 2.99
CA ALA A 258 38.16 5.24 4.35
C ALA A 258 38.65 6.63 4.79
N LYS A 259 39.29 7.40 3.89
CA LYS A 259 39.68 8.80 4.17
C LYS A 259 38.45 9.70 4.31
N GLU A 260 37.49 9.55 3.41
CA GLU A 260 36.23 10.32 3.42
C GLU A 260 35.40 10.04 4.67
N HIS A 261 35.34 8.78 5.09
CA HIS A 261 34.69 8.34 6.33
C HIS A 261 35.33 8.95 7.57
N LYS A 262 36.67 8.89 7.68
CA LYS A 262 37.41 9.54 8.78
C LYS A 262 37.17 11.05 8.82
N ARG A 263 37.08 11.71 7.65
CA ARG A 263 36.72 13.14 7.59
C ARG A 263 35.30 13.37 8.08
N GLU A 264 34.32 12.64 7.55
CA GLU A 264 32.91 12.80 7.94
C GLU A 264 32.71 12.55 9.44
N ASN A 265 33.36 11.54 10.03
CA ASN A 265 33.29 11.29 11.47
C ASN A 265 33.79 12.46 12.31
N ARG A 266 34.83 13.17 11.86
CA ARG A 266 35.29 14.40 12.53
C ARG A 266 34.25 15.52 12.41
N GLU A 267 33.62 15.66 11.24
CA GLU A 267 32.57 16.66 11.00
C GLU A 267 31.31 16.37 11.84
N LEU A 268 30.89 15.10 11.93
CA LEU A 268 29.77 14.64 12.76
C LEU A 268 30.05 14.91 14.25
N SER A 269 31.25 14.52 14.72
CA SER A 269 31.67 14.74 16.11
C SER A 269 31.70 16.23 16.46
N ALA A 270 32.16 17.08 15.54
CA ALA A 270 32.22 18.53 15.74
C ALA A 270 30.85 19.20 15.92
N VAL A 271 29.77 18.55 15.49
CA VAL A 271 28.39 19.03 15.66
C VAL A 271 27.60 18.21 16.69
N GLY A 272 28.27 17.35 17.46
CA GLY A 272 27.67 16.57 18.54
C GLY A 272 26.92 15.31 18.11
N ILE A 273 27.11 14.84 16.88
CA ILE A 273 26.59 13.56 16.40
C ILE A 273 27.63 12.48 16.68
N ALA A 274 27.21 11.35 17.25
CA ALA A 274 28.09 10.23 17.52
C ALA A 274 28.69 9.69 16.20
N ALA A 275 30.01 9.71 16.10
CA ALA A 275 30.72 9.03 15.02
C ALA A 275 30.59 7.51 15.19
N GLN A 276 30.39 6.81 14.07
CA GLN A 276 30.39 5.36 14.02
C GLN A 276 31.57 4.91 13.16
N ASP A 277 32.29 3.88 13.57
CA ASP A 277 33.40 3.37 12.78
C ASP A 277 32.96 2.22 11.88
N PHE A 278 32.87 2.47 10.58
CA PHE A 278 32.53 1.46 9.59
C PHE A 278 33.74 0.82 8.91
N ILE A 279 34.96 1.24 9.27
CA ILE A 279 36.18 0.62 8.74
C ILE A 279 36.40 -0.70 9.48
N GLN A 280 36.34 -1.80 8.74
CA GLN A 280 36.55 -3.15 9.25
C GLN A 280 37.71 -3.81 8.51
N THR A 281 38.43 -4.70 9.20
CA THR A 281 39.45 -5.55 8.59
C THR A 281 38.78 -6.46 7.54
N ASP A 282 39.48 -6.71 6.43
CA ASP A 282 39.03 -7.58 5.32
C ASP A 282 37.74 -7.17 4.61
N THR A 283 37.28 -5.93 4.83
CA THR A 283 36.09 -5.36 4.20
C THR A 283 36.45 -4.07 3.46
N LEU A 284 36.08 -3.99 2.19
CA LEU A 284 36.19 -2.78 1.40
C LEU A 284 35.08 -1.80 1.79
N LEU A 285 35.45 -0.61 2.24
CA LEU A 285 34.48 0.43 2.58
C LEU A 285 34.06 1.15 1.30
N ILE A 286 32.75 1.37 1.15
CA ILE A 286 32.17 2.11 0.04
C ILE A 286 31.02 2.98 0.54
N ARG A 287 30.73 4.05 -0.20
CA ARG A 287 29.55 4.87 0.02
C ARG A 287 28.73 4.99 -1.25
N MET A 288 27.43 4.69 -1.17
CA MET A 288 26.55 4.65 -2.33
C MET A 288 25.11 5.05 -2.02
N GLY A 289 24.34 5.34 -3.07
CA GLY A 289 22.96 5.79 -2.96
C GLY A 289 22.84 7.31 -2.84
N ARG A 290 21.67 7.76 -2.42
CA ARG A 290 21.38 9.20 -2.26
C ARG A 290 21.97 9.72 -0.95
N HIS A 291 22.20 11.04 -0.90
CA HIS A 291 22.68 11.74 0.29
C HIS A 291 24.07 11.33 0.79
N CYS A 292 24.92 10.76 -0.08
CA CYS A 292 26.31 10.40 0.23
C CYS A 292 27.26 11.58 0.48
N GLY A 293 26.79 12.83 0.38
CA GLY A 293 27.63 14.01 0.40
C GLY A 293 28.36 14.26 -0.92
N ALA A 294 28.66 15.52 -1.21
CA ALA A 294 29.29 15.89 -2.48
C ALA A 294 30.74 15.37 -2.56
N GLU A 295 31.43 15.33 -1.44
CA GLU A 295 32.83 14.94 -1.36
C GLU A 295 33.07 13.46 -1.69
N SER A 296 32.10 12.60 -1.38
CA SER A 296 32.12 11.16 -1.71
C SER A 296 31.71 10.84 -3.15
N MET A 297 31.24 11.85 -3.89
CA MET A 297 30.80 11.75 -5.29
C MET A 297 31.66 12.57 -6.26
N THR A 298 32.77 13.16 -5.77
CA THR A 298 33.64 14.06 -6.52
C THR A 298 35.11 13.67 -6.37
N VAL A 299 35.95 14.21 -7.26
CA VAL A 299 37.40 13.95 -7.27
C VAL A 299 38.11 14.98 -6.39
N ALA A 300 38.74 14.52 -5.31
CA ALA A 300 39.53 15.34 -4.40
C ALA A 300 40.65 16.10 -5.14
N GLY A 301 40.93 17.33 -4.71
CA GLY A 301 41.87 18.24 -5.38
C GLY A 301 41.30 18.95 -6.63
N ASN A 302 40.13 18.53 -7.13
CA ASN A 302 39.45 19.10 -8.30
C ASN A 302 37.97 19.45 -8.01
N ARG A 303 37.59 19.55 -6.74
CA ARG A 303 36.22 19.81 -6.31
C ARG A 303 35.84 21.27 -6.59
N ASP A 304 34.72 21.47 -7.29
CA ASP A 304 34.13 22.79 -7.55
C ASP A 304 32.63 22.76 -7.18
N ILE A 305 32.36 22.62 -5.88
CA ILE A 305 31.03 22.36 -5.33
C ILE A 305 30.26 23.69 -5.18
N LYS A 306 29.13 23.80 -5.89
CA LYS A 306 28.25 24.96 -5.85
C LYS A 306 27.48 25.05 -4.52
N ILE A 307 27.71 26.13 -3.79
CA ILE A 307 27.05 26.46 -2.52
C ILE A 307 26.05 27.61 -2.72
N MET A 308 24.77 27.31 -2.46
CA MET A 308 23.68 28.27 -2.55
C MET A 308 23.63 29.14 -1.28
N LYS A 309 23.77 30.46 -1.43
CA LYS A 309 23.74 31.43 -0.30
C LYS A 309 22.36 32.06 -0.05
N GLY A 310 21.37 31.74 -0.89
CA GLY A 310 19.99 32.22 -0.77
C GLY A 310 19.47 32.86 -2.06
N PRO A 311 18.18 33.24 -2.11
CA PRO A 311 17.59 33.92 -3.26
C PRO A 311 18.35 35.23 -3.55
N ARG A 312 18.69 35.47 -4.83
CA ARG A 312 19.38 36.67 -5.33
C ARG A 312 20.85 36.87 -4.91
N THR A 313 21.47 35.91 -4.22
CA THR A 313 22.92 35.94 -3.96
C THR A 313 23.66 35.02 -4.93
N LYS A 314 24.77 35.48 -5.50
CA LYS A 314 25.60 34.63 -6.36
C LYS A 314 26.09 33.40 -5.58
N PRO A 315 26.03 32.20 -6.17
CA PRO A 315 26.55 31.00 -5.52
C PRO A 315 28.05 31.15 -5.30
N ALA A 316 28.55 30.55 -4.21
CA ALA A 316 29.98 30.34 -4.04
C ALA A 316 30.34 28.95 -4.55
N PHE A 317 31.58 28.76 -4.98
CA PHE A 317 32.10 27.45 -5.32
C PHE A 317 33.25 27.13 -4.37
N LEU A 318 33.17 25.98 -3.71
CA LEU A 318 34.11 25.53 -2.70
C LEU A 318 34.57 24.10 -3.01
N ASP A 319 35.67 23.70 -2.39
CA ASP A 319 36.18 22.32 -2.45
C ASP A 319 35.46 21.35 -1.48
N HIS A 320 34.46 21.84 -0.74
CA HIS A 320 33.68 21.08 0.25
C HIS A 320 32.23 21.56 0.32
N ALA A 321 31.34 20.68 0.76
CA ALA A 321 29.97 21.03 1.11
C ALA A 321 29.92 21.68 2.51
N THR A 322 28.95 22.57 2.73
CA THR A 322 28.75 23.23 4.03
C THR A 322 27.76 22.49 4.94
N THR A 323 27.13 21.44 4.42
CA THR A 323 26.05 20.69 5.08
C THR A 323 26.21 19.19 4.92
N LEU A 324 25.63 18.43 5.87
CA LEU A 324 25.47 16.99 5.87
C LEU A 324 23.99 16.64 5.72
N TRP A 325 23.70 15.58 4.98
CA TRP A 325 22.38 14.98 4.92
C TRP A 325 22.36 13.77 5.84
N LEU A 326 21.36 13.69 6.72
CA LEU A 326 21.30 12.70 7.79
C LEU A 326 19.91 12.09 7.86
N ALA A 327 19.86 10.78 8.12
CA ALA A 327 18.64 10.05 8.38
C ALA A 327 18.13 10.43 9.77
N SER A 328 16.85 10.74 9.85
CA SER A 328 16.15 11.13 11.06
C SER A 328 14.82 10.40 11.17
N SER A 329 14.42 10.09 12.40
CA SER A 329 13.08 9.56 12.69
C SER A 329 11.99 10.65 12.66
N ASP A 330 12.38 11.93 12.75
CA ASP A 330 11.47 13.08 12.73
C ASP A 330 11.98 14.20 11.79
N HIS A 331 11.09 14.78 11.00
CA HIS A 331 11.33 15.94 10.16
C HIS A 331 11.66 17.23 10.94
N LYS A 332 11.26 17.30 12.22
CA LYS A 332 11.55 18.42 13.14
C LYS A 332 12.66 18.09 14.14
N ASP A 333 13.41 17.02 13.92
CA ASP A 333 14.32 16.51 14.94
C ASP A 333 15.42 17.52 15.30
N LYS A 334 15.29 18.05 16.52
CA LYS A 334 16.29 18.86 17.20
C LYS A 334 17.28 17.99 17.98
N ASN A 335 16.95 16.72 18.21
CA ASN A 335 17.79 15.79 18.93
C ASN A 335 18.87 15.23 18.00
N ILE A 336 20.04 15.84 18.09
CA ILE A 336 21.23 15.49 17.30
C ILE A 336 21.65 14.01 17.50
N LYS A 337 21.29 13.39 18.64
CA LYS A 337 21.73 12.03 19.01
C LYS A 337 21.13 10.91 18.16
N GLY A 338 19.99 11.13 17.50
CA GLY A 338 19.31 10.12 16.68
C GLY A 338 19.71 10.11 15.21
N LEU A 339 20.57 11.04 14.78
CA LEU A 339 20.89 11.25 13.37
C LEU A 339 21.97 10.29 12.88
N GLN A 340 21.76 9.72 11.70
CA GLN A 340 22.70 8.77 11.10
C GLN A 340 23.15 9.23 9.70
N PRO A 341 24.42 9.00 9.31
CA PRO A 341 24.86 9.26 7.95
C PRO A 341 24.25 8.25 6.97
N PHE A 342 24.04 8.66 5.72
CA PHE A 342 23.52 7.75 4.68
C PHE A 342 24.63 6.99 3.94
N GLY A 343 24.28 5.79 3.48
CA GLY A 343 24.90 5.12 2.34
C GLY A 343 26.23 4.41 2.60
N TRP A 344 26.69 4.30 3.86
CA TRP A 344 27.90 3.54 4.17
C TRP A 344 27.63 2.04 4.07
N SER A 345 28.51 1.31 3.40
CA SER A 345 28.40 -0.14 3.24
C SER A 345 29.77 -0.79 3.15
N GLY A 346 29.85 -2.05 3.54
CA GLY A 346 31.05 -2.88 3.43
C GLY A 346 30.91 -3.90 2.30
N ILE A 347 31.98 -4.12 1.53
CA ILE A 347 32.09 -5.18 0.54
C ILE A 347 33.09 -6.22 1.06
N SER A 348 32.64 -7.44 1.28
CA SER A 348 33.48 -8.56 1.73
C SER A 348 33.49 -9.65 0.66
N ARG A 349 34.55 -10.46 0.60
CA ARG A 349 34.61 -11.60 -0.31
C ARG A 349 33.54 -12.61 0.08
N LEU A 350 32.85 -13.19 -0.90
CA LEU A 350 31.96 -14.32 -0.67
C LEU A 350 32.83 -15.58 -0.50
N ASP A 351 33.09 -15.96 0.74
CA ASP A 351 33.68 -17.26 1.10
C ASP A 351 32.58 -18.30 1.36
N ALA A 352 32.99 -19.56 1.54
CA ALA A 352 32.06 -20.68 1.68
C ALA A 352 31.20 -20.60 2.96
N ASP A 353 31.72 -20.00 4.04
CA ASP A 353 30.98 -19.82 5.29
C ASP A 353 29.89 -18.76 5.14
N LEU A 354 30.25 -17.60 4.57
CA LEU A 354 29.29 -16.54 4.24
C LEU A 354 28.24 -17.03 3.24
N GLU A 355 28.64 -17.77 2.20
CA GLU A 355 27.71 -18.34 1.23
C GLU A 355 26.69 -19.25 1.91
N THR A 356 27.14 -20.18 2.76
CA THR A 356 26.27 -21.09 3.50
C THR A 356 25.28 -20.32 4.39
N ARG A 357 25.77 -19.40 5.22
CA ARG A 357 24.92 -18.60 6.13
C ARG A 357 23.90 -17.74 5.39
N LEU A 358 24.27 -17.15 4.26
CA LEU A 358 23.36 -16.32 3.48
C LEU A 358 22.33 -17.16 2.70
N SER A 359 22.72 -18.34 2.20
CA SER A 359 21.78 -19.30 1.61
C SER A 359 20.77 -19.82 2.64
N GLU A 360 21.19 -20.09 3.88
CA GLU A 360 20.28 -20.44 4.97
C GLU A 360 19.27 -19.33 5.25
N ARG A 361 19.71 -18.07 5.31
CA ARG A 361 18.82 -16.90 5.47
C ARG A 361 17.80 -16.79 4.33
N GLU A 362 18.22 -17.05 3.10
CA GLU A 362 17.33 -17.04 1.94
C GLU A 362 16.30 -18.17 2.00
N ASN A 363 16.72 -19.38 2.38
CA ASN A 363 15.82 -20.53 2.54
C ASN A 363 14.77 -20.28 3.64
N VAL A 364 15.18 -19.70 4.77
CA VAL A 364 14.25 -19.32 5.85
C VAL A 364 13.23 -18.29 5.34
N TYR A 365 13.68 -17.25 4.63
CA TYR A 365 12.79 -16.26 4.04
C TYR A 365 11.80 -16.89 3.05
N ALA A 366 12.29 -17.73 2.13
CA ALA A 366 11.45 -18.39 1.13
C ALA A 366 10.40 -19.31 1.79
N ALA A 367 10.77 -20.04 2.84
CA ALA A 367 9.86 -20.88 3.59
C ALA A 367 8.77 -20.06 4.30
N LEU A 368 9.14 -18.95 4.95
CA LEU A 368 8.19 -18.03 5.59
C LEU A 368 7.21 -17.43 4.58
N LYS A 369 7.70 -16.94 3.44
CA LYS A 369 6.83 -16.38 2.39
C LYS A 369 5.89 -17.41 1.78
N ALA A 370 6.38 -18.61 1.50
CA ALA A 370 5.53 -19.70 1.01
C ALA A 370 4.44 -20.09 2.03
N GLN A 371 4.71 -19.97 3.33
CA GLN A 371 3.70 -20.18 4.37
C GLN A 371 2.68 -19.05 4.39
N GLU A 372 3.12 -17.78 4.40
CA GLU A 372 2.24 -16.62 4.36
C GLU A 372 1.31 -16.63 3.13
N GLU A 373 1.84 -16.96 1.95
CA GLU A 373 1.04 -17.07 0.72
C GLU A 373 -0.03 -18.16 0.82
N LYS A 374 0.28 -19.31 1.44
CA LYS A 374 -0.69 -20.39 1.67
C LYS A 374 -1.79 -19.97 2.65
N GLU A 375 -1.41 -19.30 3.73
CA GLU A 375 -2.36 -18.78 4.73
C GLU A 375 -3.29 -17.73 4.09
N GLN A 376 -2.74 -16.82 3.30
CA GLN A 376 -3.52 -15.82 2.55
C GLN A 376 -4.47 -16.46 1.54
N LEU A 377 -4.01 -17.47 0.79
CA LEU A 377 -4.86 -18.18 -0.17
C LEU A 377 -6.02 -18.89 0.55
N ALA A 378 -5.76 -19.52 1.69
CA ALA A 378 -6.77 -20.19 2.50
C ALA A 378 -7.79 -19.18 3.09
N GLU A 379 -7.33 -18.04 3.60
CA GLU A 379 -8.21 -16.97 4.07
C GLU A 379 -9.07 -16.40 2.94
N ALA A 380 -8.50 -16.16 1.76
CA ALA A 380 -9.23 -15.66 0.61
C ALA A 380 -10.30 -16.66 0.14
N GLN A 381 -9.99 -17.96 0.10
CA GLN A 381 -10.95 -19.01 -0.22
C GLN A 381 -12.11 -19.04 0.80
N LEU A 382 -11.81 -18.93 2.09
CA LEU A 382 -12.83 -18.89 3.14
C LEU A 382 -13.74 -17.67 3.01
N GLN A 383 -13.19 -16.49 2.65
CA GLN A 383 -13.98 -15.28 2.43
C GLN A 383 -14.89 -15.41 1.21
N ILE A 384 -14.38 -15.97 0.10
CA ILE A 384 -15.18 -16.25 -1.10
C ILE A 384 -16.32 -17.21 -0.77
N GLN A 385 -16.05 -18.27 -0.01
CA GLN A 385 -17.08 -19.22 0.39
C GLN A 385 -18.16 -18.56 1.26
N LYS A 386 -17.78 -17.77 2.26
CA LYS A 386 -18.72 -17.01 3.10
C LYS A 386 -19.55 -16.02 2.28
N ALA A 387 -18.94 -15.33 1.32
CA ALA A 387 -19.65 -14.40 0.44
C ALA A 387 -20.67 -15.12 -0.45
N ALA A 388 -20.31 -16.28 -1.02
CA ALA A 388 -21.20 -17.10 -1.83
C ALA A 388 -22.38 -17.65 -1.01
N GLU A 389 -22.12 -18.13 0.21
CA GLU A 389 -23.16 -18.60 1.14
C GLU A 389 -24.11 -17.46 1.54
N ALA A 390 -23.57 -16.27 1.85
CA ALA A 390 -24.37 -15.09 2.17
C ALA A 390 -25.21 -14.63 0.97
N GLN A 391 -24.65 -14.66 -0.25
CA GLN A 391 -25.40 -14.32 -1.46
C GLN A 391 -26.53 -15.32 -1.70
N LYS A 392 -26.27 -16.62 -1.55
CA LYS A 392 -27.30 -17.65 -1.68
C LYS A 392 -28.42 -17.47 -0.65
N MET A 393 -28.09 -17.15 0.61
CA MET A 393 -29.11 -16.83 1.63
C MET A 393 -29.92 -15.58 1.29
N MET A 394 -29.29 -14.55 0.72
CA MET A 394 -30.01 -13.35 0.27
C MET A 394 -30.93 -13.64 -0.92
N GLU A 395 -30.49 -14.45 -1.88
CA GLU A 395 -31.30 -14.89 -3.02
C GLU A 395 -32.48 -15.77 -2.57
N GLU A 396 -32.26 -16.70 -1.65
CA GLU A 396 -33.33 -17.53 -1.06
C GLU A 396 -34.34 -16.67 -0.30
N LYS A 397 -33.89 -15.68 0.47
CA LYS A 397 -34.77 -14.75 1.18
C LYS A 397 -35.57 -13.88 0.20
N ALA A 398 -34.93 -13.32 -0.81
CA ALA A 398 -35.58 -12.51 -1.84
C ALA A 398 -36.59 -13.33 -2.66
N ALA A 399 -36.26 -14.58 -3.00
CA ALA A 399 -37.17 -15.49 -3.68
C ALA A 399 -38.40 -15.82 -2.81
N ARG A 400 -38.21 -16.04 -1.50
CA ARG A 400 -39.31 -16.25 -0.57
C ARG A 400 -40.20 -15.02 -0.44
N GLU A 401 -39.62 -13.84 -0.28
CA GLU A 401 -40.38 -12.57 -0.20
C GLU A 401 -41.15 -12.30 -1.51
N ALA A 402 -40.55 -12.58 -2.67
CA ALA A 402 -41.22 -12.46 -3.97
C ALA A 402 -42.36 -13.47 -4.14
N ALA A 403 -42.18 -14.71 -3.68
CA ALA A 403 -43.24 -15.73 -3.70
C ALA A 403 -44.41 -15.34 -2.80
N GLU A 404 -44.13 -14.88 -1.58
CA GLU A 404 -45.16 -14.38 -0.64
C GLU A 404 -45.88 -13.15 -1.21
N ALA A 405 -45.18 -12.23 -1.86
CA ALA A 405 -45.79 -11.08 -2.54
C ALA A 405 -46.68 -11.49 -3.72
N ALA A 406 -46.22 -12.42 -4.56
CA ALA A 406 -47.00 -12.94 -5.68
C ALA A 406 -48.26 -13.69 -5.21
N GLU A 407 -48.18 -14.43 -4.10
CA GLU A 407 -49.36 -15.07 -3.51
C GLU A 407 -50.37 -14.04 -2.99
N ARG A 408 -49.89 -12.97 -2.32
CA ARG A 408 -50.75 -11.85 -1.89
C ARG A 408 -51.40 -11.15 -3.06
N GLU A 409 -50.65 -10.88 -4.14
CA GLU A 409 -51.18 -10.25 -5.34
C GLU A 409 -52.21 -11.15 -6.04
N LYS A 410 -51.99 -12.47 -6.10
CA LYS A 410 -53.00 -13.42 -6.61
C LYS A 410 -54.27 -13.38 -5.77
N LYS A 411 -54.17 -13.46 -4.45
CA LYS A 411 -55.34 -13.35 -3.54
C LYS A 411 -56.07 -12.01 -3.72
N GLN A 412 -55.32 -10.93 -3.88
CA GLN A 412 -55.91 -9.61 -4.11
C GLN A 412 -56.59 -9.51 -5.48
N LYS A 413 -56.01 -10.07 -6.54
CA LYS A 413 -56.64 -10.15 -7.87
C LYS A 413 -57.87 -11.06 -7.89
N GLU A 414 -57.87 -12.17 -7.15
CA GLU A 414 -59.05 -13.03 -6.98
C GLU A 414 -60.17 -12.28 -6.25
N LEU A 415 -59.85 -11.58 -5.16
CA LEU A 415 -60.78 -10.70 -4.45
C LEU A 415 -61.27 -9.56 -5.38
N GLU A 416 -60.41 -8.98 -6.21
CA GLU A 416 -60.78 -7.91 -7.14
C GLU A 416 -61.57 -8.43 -8.36
N ALA A 417 -61.39 -9.68 -8.77
CA ALA A 417 -62.18 -10.33 -9.82
C ALA A 417 -63.56 -10.78 -9.32
N MET A 418 -63.75 -10.93 -8.00
CA MET A 418 -65.06 -11.17 -7.41
C MET A 418 -65.94 -9.93 -7.54
N SER A 419 -67.23 -10.16 -7.85
CA SER A 419 -68.24 -9.11 -7.87
C SER A 419 -68.37 -8.45 -6.48
N PRO A 420 -68.85 -7.20 -6.36
CA PRO A 420 -69.03 -6.54 -5.05
C PRO A 420 -69.86 -7.38 -4.05
N GLN A 421 -70.82 -8.14 -4.59
CA GLN A 421 -71.66 -9.09 -3.87
C GLN A 421 -70.87 -10.32 -3.36
N ASP A 422 -70.02 -10.92 -4.20
CA ASP A 422 -69.21 -12.08 -3.82
C ASP A 422 -68.08 -11.70 -2.83
N ARG A 423 -67.57 -10.47 -2.90
CA ARG A 423 -66.59 -9.92 -1.92
C ARG A 423 -67.20 -9.75 -0.53
N GLU A 424 -68.45 -9.27 -0.43
CA GLU A 424 -69.17 -9.14 0.85
C GLU A 424 -69.36 -10.52 1.50
N LEU A 425 -69.69 -11.55 0.73
CA LEU A 425 -69.78 -12.92 1.24
C LEU A 425 -68.42 -13.50 1.67
N ALA A 426 -67.35 -13.26 0.91
CA ALA A 426 -66.02 -13.74 1.26
C ALA A 426 -65.46 -13.09 2.55
N GLU A 427 -65.73 -11.80 2.78
CA GLU A 427 -65.32 -11.09 4.00
C GLU A 427 -66.12 -11.54 5.23
N ILE A 428 -67.42 -11.82 5.05
CA ILE A 428 -68.29 -12.25 6.15
C ILE A 428 -67.98 -13.69 6.57
N PHE A 429 -67.64 -14.56 5.61
CA PHE A 429 -67.38 -15.98 5.82
C PHE A 429 -65.90 -16.36 5.62
N ASP A 430 -64.96 -15.49 6.04
CA ASP A 430 -63.52 -15.78 6.05
C ASP A 430 -63.23 -17.05 6.85
N GLU A 431 -62.52 -18.01 6.25
CA GLU A 431 -62.19 -19.32 6.82
C GLU A 431 -61.36 -19.23 8.11
N ASN A 432 -60.69 -18.10 8.37
CA ASN A 432 -59.85 -17.92 9.56
C ASN A 432 -60.61 -17.32 10.77
N SER A 433 -61.66 -16.53 10.54
CA SER A 433 -62.52 -16.03 11.64
C SER A 433 -63.86 -15.47 11.13
N VAL A 434 -64.93 -16.26 11.21
CA VAL A 434 -66.28 -15.79 10.87
C VAL A 434 -66.84 -14.88 11.96
N ASN A 435 -67.22 -13.65 11.62
CA ASN A 435 -67.80 -12.70 12.56
C ASN A 435 -69.33 -12.88 12.65
N GLU A 436 -69.81 -13.45 13.76
CA GLU A 436 -71.24 -13.71 13.98
C GLU A 436 -72.15 -12.49 13.81
N ASN A 437 -71.69 -11.29 14.19
CA ASN A 437 -72.51 -10.08 14.06
C ASN A 437 -72.74 -9.71 12.60
N LYS A 438 -71.70 -9.85 11.75
CA LYS A 438 -71.83 -9.60 10.31
C LYS A 438 -72.75 -10.62 9.63
N VAL A 439 -72.71 -11.89 10.03
CA VAL A 439 -73.64 -12.93 9.55
C VAL A 439 -75.10 -12.60 9.93
N VAL A 440 -75.32 -12.08 11.14
CA VAL A 440 -76.66 -11.66 11.59
C VAL A 440 -77.17 -10.45 10.83
N ASP A 441 -76.30 -9.49 10.48
CA ASP A 441 -76.69 -8.31 9.70
C ASP A 441 -76.93 -8.64 8.22
N LEU A 442 -76.12 -9.54 7.63
CA LEU A 442 -76.40 -10.11 6.31
C LEU A 442 -77.77 -10.79 6.28
N TYR A 443 -78.09 -11.57 7.32
CA TYR A 443 -79.40 -12.21 7.44
C TYR A 443 -80.56 -11.22 7.50
N LYS A 444 -80.41 -10.06 8.17
CA LYS A 444 -81.49 -9.07 8.27
C LYS A 444 -81.80 -8.40 6.93
N ARG A 445 -80.79 -8.25 6.07
CA ARG A 445 -80.90 -7.60 4.77
C ARG A 445 -81.23 -8.57 3.62
N LEU A 446 -81.32 -9.88 3.91
CA LEU A 446 -81.60 -10.94 2.91
C LEU A 446 -82.82 -10.65 2.03
N ASP A 447 -83.88 -10.07 2.59
CA ASP A 447 -85.13 -9.82 1.86
C ASP A 447 -85.08 -8.59 0.96
N GLU A 448 -84.08 -7.74 1.14
CA GLU A 448 -83.85 -6.51 0.37
C GLU A 448 -82.83 -6.72 -0.77
N MET A 449 -82.33 -7.95 -0.92
CA MET A 449 -81.31 -8.34 -1.91
C MET A 449 -81.95 -8.90 -3.18
N GLU A 450 -81.23 -8.80 -4.31
CA GLU A 450 -81.63 -9.43 -5.57
C GLU A 450 -81.67 -10.96 -5.45
N ASP A 451 -82.60 -11.61 -6.15
CA ASP A 451 -82.94 -13.04 -5.97
C ASP A 451 -81.73 -13.97 -6.09
N ASP A 452 -80.84 -13.74 -7.07
CA ASP A 452 -79.62 -14.55 -7.27
C ASP A 452 -78.61 -14.41 -6.12
N PHE A 453 -78.46 -13.20 -5.58
CA PHE A 453 -77.57 -12.93 -4.45
C PHE A 453 -78.18 -13.38 -3.11
N LYS A 454 -79.50 -13.28 -3.00
CA LYS A 454 -80.31 -13.74 -1.86
C LYS A 454 -80.17 -15.25 -1.65
N ILE A 455 -80.23 -16.04 -2.72
CA ILE A 455 -80.04 -17.50 -2.65
C ILE A 455 -78.60 -17.84 -2.22
N LYS A 456 -77.59 -17.27 -2.87
CA LYS A 456 -76.16 -17.50 -2.51
C LYS A 456 -75.85 -17.12 -1.05
N SER A 457 -76.38 -15.99 -0.59
CA SER A 457 -76.22 -15.52 0.80
C SER A 457 -76.91 -16.48 1.79
N ALA A 458 -78.10 -16.96 1.46
CA ALA A 458 -78.82 -17.92 2.30
C ALA A 458 -78.09 -19.27 2.39
N GLU A 459 -77.48 -19.75 1.31
CA GLU A 459 -76.65 -20.98 1.30
C GLU A 459 -75.42 -20.86 2.21
N LYS A 460 -74.70 -19.73 2.16
CA LYS A 460 -73.54 -19.48 3.02
C LYS A 460 -73.92 -19.33 4.50
N ILE A 461 -75.02 -18.63 4.81
CA ILE A 461 -75.56 -18.54 6.18
C ILE A 461 -75.99 -19.92 6.69
N LYS A 462 -76.61 -20.75 5.85
CA LYS A 462 -76.96 -22.13 6.18
C LYS A 462 -75.71 -22.95 6.51
N ALA A 463 -74.67 -22.90 5.67
CA ALA A 463 -73.42 -23.62 5.91
C ALA A 463 -72.78 -23.23 7.26
N PHE A 464 -72.75 -21.94 7.58
CA PHE A 464 -72.27 -21.43 8.88
C PHE A 464 -73.14 -21.91 10.06
N TYR A 465 -74.47 -21.87 9.93
CA TYR A 465 -75.35 -22.40 10.98
C TYR A 465 -75.23 -23.91 11.14
N ILE A 466 -74.84 -24.66 10.10
CA ILE A 466 -74.53 -26.09 10.21
C ILE A 466 -73.22 -26.29 10.97
N SER A 467 -72.14 -25.58 10.64
CA SER A 467 -70.84 -25.71 11.33
C SER A 467 -70.93 -25.34 12.81
N GLU A 468 -71.74 -24.33 13.15
CA GLU A 468 -71.98 -23.89 14.52
C GLU A 468 -73.04 -24.73 15.28
N ASN A 469 -73.57 -25.81 14.70
CA ASN A 469 -74.67 -26.61 15.25
C ASN A 469 -75.96 -25.79 15.57
N LYS A 470 -76.16 -24.68 14.86
CA LYS A 470 -77.29 -23.73 14.98
C LYS A 470 -78.38 -23.92 13.91
N TRP A 471 -78.27 -24.95 13.06
CA TRP A 471 -79.25 -25.29 12.01
C TRP A 471 -80.39 -26.18 12.51
N ASN A 472 -80.08 -27.29 13.21
CA ASN A 472 -81.06 -28.26 13.70
C ASN A 472 -81.63 -27.86 15.07
N VAL A 473 -82.40 -26.78 15.11
CA VAL A 473 -82.88 -26.16 16.36
C VAL A 473 -84.33 -26.56 16.67
N ASN A 474 -84.64 -26.85 17.94
CA ASN A 474 -85.99 -27.20 18.40
C ASN A 474 -86.89 -25.94 18.51
N LYS A 475 -88.21 -26.09 18.28
CA LYS A 475 -89.25 -25.02 18.36
C LYS A 475 -89.22 -24.19 19.66
N LYS A 476 -88.63 -24.71 20.74
CA LYS A 476 -88.44 -23.97 22.01
C LYS A 476 -87.48 -22.75 21.89
N LYS A 477 -86.49 -22.76 20.98
CA LYS A 477 -85.61 -21.60 20.72
C LYS A 477 -86.21 -20.72 19.61
N LYS A 478 -87.31 -20.02 19.94
CA LYS A 478 -88.18 -19.29 19.00
C LYS A 478 -87.44 -18.41 17.97
N LYS A 479 -86.44 -17.63 18.41
CA LYS A 479 -85.70 -16.69 17.54
C LYS A 479 -84.85 -17.39 16.48
N GLN A 480 -84.07 -18.40 16.87
CA GLN A 480 -83.20 -19.13 15.93
C GLN A 480 -84.01 -20.08 15.04
N PHE A 481 -85.07 -20.70 15.59
CA PHE A 481 -85.99 -21.52 14.81
C PHE A 481 -86.65 -20.73 13.68
N ALA A 482 -87.13 -19.51 13.97
CA ALA A 482 -87.71 -18.63 12.95
C ALA A 482 -86.70 -18.26 11.84
N LYS A 483 -85.43 -18.01 12.19
CA LYS A 483 -84.38 -17.72 11.21
C LYS A 483 -84.08 -18.90 10.28
N VAL A 484 -84.02 -20.11 10.83
CA VAL A 484 -83.80 -21.34 10.04
C VAL A 484 -84.99 -21.62 9.11
N GLN A 485 -86.22 -21.45 9.59
CA GLN A 485 -87.42 -21.60 8.75
C GLN A 485 -87.48 -20.55 7.62
N HIS A 486 -87.06 -19.32 7.90
CA HIS A 486 -86.94 -18.26 6.91
C HIS A 486 -85.90 -18.60 5.83
N LEU A 487 -84.70 -19.05 6.22
CA LEU A 487 -83.67 -19.50 5.27
C LEU A 487 -84.12 -20.69 4.43
N LYS A 488 -84.84 -21.65 5.04
CA LYS A 488 -85.44 -22.79 4.34
C LYS A 488 -86.46 -22.35 3.28
N SER A 489 -87.31 -21.38 3.60
CA SER A 489 -88.28 -20.81 2.65
C SER A 489 -87.59 -20.11 1.48
N ILE A 490 -86.47 -19.43 1.71
CA ILE A 490 -85.68 -18.76 0.66
C ILE A 490 -84.97 -19.79 -0.23
N LEU A 491 -84.48 -20.89 0.35
CA LEU A 491 -83.77 -21.96 -0.36
C LEU A 491 -84.71 -23.00 -1.01
N GLY A 492 -86.03 -22.86 -0.85
CA GLY A 492 -87.02 -23.81 -1.36
C GLY A 492 -87.01 -25.18 -0.66
N GLU A 493 -86.40 -25.27 0.53
CA GLU A 493 -86.33 -26.49 1.33
C GLU A 493 -87.54 -26.57 2.26
N SER A 494 -88.39 -27.59 2.10
CA SER A 494 -89.55 -27.83 2.98
C SER A 494 -89.15 -28.40 4.35
#